data_AF-G3ILD5-F1
#
_entry.id   AF-G3ILD5-F1
#
_cell.length_a   1.000
_cell.length_b   1.000
_cell.length_c   1.000
_cell.angle_alpha   90.00
_cell.angle_beta   90.00
_cell.angle_gamma   90.00
#
_symmetry.space_group_name_H-M   'P 1'
#
loop_
_entity.id
_entity.type
_entity.pdbx_description
1 polymer ?
#
loop_
_entity_poly.entity_id
_entity_poly.type
_entity_poly.pdbx_seq_one_letter_code
_entity_poly.pdbx_strand_id
1 'polypeptide(L)'
;MDSCLSKHSINPYGNRESRILFSTWNLDHIIEKRRTVVPTLAEAIQDGREVNWEYFYSLLFTAENLKLVHIACHKKTTHRLQCDHSRIYRPQKRSKKKWPARKRQCHTLGPL
;
A
#
# COMPACT_ATOMS: atom_id res chain seq x y z
N MET A 1 -9.31 9.74 -13.14
CA MET A 1 -9.53 11.20 -13.30
C MET A 1 -8.39 11.88 -12.57
N ASP A 2 -7.38 12.31 -13.30
CA ASP A 2 -6.11 12.79 -12.72
C ASP A 2 -6.05 14.31 -12.57
N SER A 3 -7.06 15.03 -13.08
CA SER A 3 -7.18 16.48 -12.97
C SER A 3 -8.59 16.93 -12.58
N CYS A 4 -8.68 18.00 -11.80
CA CYS A 4 -9.93 18.67 -11.45
C CYS A 4 -10.52 19.37 -12.69
N LEU A 5 -11.73 18.98 -13.12
CA LEU A 5 -12.41 19.58 -14.29
C LEU A 5 -12.70 21.08 -14.10
N SER A 6 -13.04 21.47 -12.87
CA SER A 6 -13.28 22.87 -12.50
C SER A 6 -12.00 23.69 -12.29
N LYS A 7 -10.81 23.08 -12.49
CA LYS A 7 -9.49 23.71 -12.35
C LYS A 7 -9.32 24.51 -11.05
N HIS A 8 -9.85 23.99 -9.94
CA HIS A 8 -9.70 24.64 -8.63
C HIS A 8 -8.22 24.80 -8.29
N SER A 9 -7.86 25.99 -7.79
CA SER A 9 -6.52 26.35 -7.33
C SER A 9 -6.61 27.22 -6.09
N ILE A 10 -5.57 27.18 -5.25
CA ILE A 10 -5.47 28.03 -4.06
C ILE A 10 -4.02 28.39 -3.78
N ASN A 11 -3.77 29.64 -3.35
CA ASN A 11 -2.49 30.06 -2.80
C ASN A 11 -2.67 30.43 -1.30
N PRO A 12 -2.40 29.51 -0.36
CA PRO A 12 -2.61 29.77 1.06
C PRO A 12 -1.63 30.80 1.65
N TYR A 13 -0.57 31.17 0.91
CA TYR A 13 0.42 32.15 1.35
C TYR A 13 0.08 33.59 0.95
N GLY A 14 -0.93 33.78 0.09
CA GLY A 14 -1.26 35.11 -0.44
C GLY A 14 -1.95 36.04 0.55
N ASN A 15 -2.80 35.52 1.45
CA ASN A 15 -3.47 36.29 2.50
C ASN A 15 -4.11 35.40 3.58
N ARG A 16 -4.59 36.02 4.67
CA ARG A 16 -5.23 35.34 5.81
C ARG A 16 -6.49 34.55 5.41
N GLU A 17 -7.34 35.11 4.55
CA GLU A 17 -8.58 34.45 4.11
C GLU A 17 -8.28 33.19 3.29
N SER A 18 -7.29 33.25 2.40
CA SER A 18 -6.85 32.11 1.58
C SER A 18 -6.29 30.99 2.45
N ARG A 19 -5.53 31.33 3.50
CA ARG A 19 -5.07 30.35 4.49
C ARG A 19 -6.24 29.70 5.24
N ILE A 20 -7.27 30.47 5.59
CA ILE A 20 -8.49 29.93 6.23
C ILE A 20 -9.26 29.05 5.26
N LEU A 21 -9.48 29.49 4.01
CA LEU A 21 -10.15 28.70 2.97
C LEU A 21 -9.42 27.38 2.70
N PHE A 22 -8.08 27.36 2.77
CA PHE A 22 -7.30 26.13 2.63
C PHE A 22 -7.67 25.06 3.67
N SER A 23 -8.18 25.43 4.85
CA SER A 23 -8.67 24.44 5.83
C SER A 23 -9.90 23.64 5.36
N THR A 24 -10.59 24.13 4.32
CA THR A 24 -11.72 23.41 3.69
C THR A 24 -11.25 22.43 2.61
N TRP A 25 -9.99 22.53 2.17
CA TRP A 25 -9.38 21.55 1.28
C TRP A 25 -9.03 20.29 2.08
N ASN A 26 -9.22 19.13 1.45
CA ASN A 26 -9.03 17.85 2.12
C ASN A 26 -7.90 17.05 1.47
N LEU A 27 -7.15 16.33 2.29
CA LEU A 27 -6.30 15.23 1.85
C LEU A 27 -7.12 13.96 1.89
N ASP A 28 -7.69 13.59 0.74
CA ASP A 28 -8.60 12.47 0.62
C ASP A 28 -7.86 11.19 0.23
N HIS A 29 -8.20 10.08 0.89
CA HIS A 29 -7.60 8.79 0.60
C HIS A 29 -8.23 8.16 -0.66
N ILE A 30 -7.43 7.83 -1.66
CA ILE A 30 -7.88 7.14 -2.88
C ILE A 30 -8.46 5.76 -2.53
N ILE A 31 -7.70 4.96 -1.76
CA ILE A 31 -8.18 3.75 -1.08
C ILE A 31 -8.61 4.16 0.33
N GLU A 32 -9.91 4.05 0.60
CA GLU A 32 -10.53 4.59 1.80
C GLU A 32 -9.90 4.06 3.09
N LYS A 33 -9.38 4.97 3.93
CA LYS A 33 -8.74 4.63 5.21
C LYS A 33 -9.65 3.81 6.12
N ARG A 34 -10.83 4.35 6.44
CA ARG A 34 -11.74 3.76 7.46
C ARG A 34 -12.45 2.51 6.96
N ARG A 35 -12.79 2.46 5.67
CA ARG A 35 -13.59 1.38 5.08
C ARG A 35 -12.73 0.22 4.58
N THR A 36 -11.48 0.49 4.17
CA THR A 36 -10.63 -0.50 3.52
C THR A 36 -9.32 -0.67 4.27
N VAL A 37 -8.47 0.37 4.34
CA VAL A 37 -7.07 0.22 4.78
C VAL A 37 -6.96 -0.25 6.24
N VAL A 38 -7.72 0.37 7.15
CA VAL A 38 -7.66 0.03 8.59
C VAL A 38 -8.25 -1.36 8.87
N PRO A 39 -9.45 -1.73 8.34
CA PRO A 39 -9.95 -3.09 8.46
C PRO A 39 -8.98 -4.14 7.91
N THR A 40 -8.43 -3.94 6.70
CA THR A 40 -7.47 -4.88 6.10
C THR A 40 -6.19 -5.02 6.92
N LEU A 41 -5.69 -3.93 7.51
CA LEU A 41 -4.54 -4.00 8.41
C LEU A 41 -4.86 -4.81 9.68
N ALA A 42 -6.03 -4.59 10.28
CA ALA A 42 -6.45 -5.32 11.48
C ALA A 42 -6.56 -6.83 11.20
N GLU A 43 -7.18 -7.20 10.08
CA GLU A 43 -7.25 -8.61 9.63
C GLU A 43 -5.86 -9.19 9.35
N ALA A 44 -4.98 -8.44 8.68
CA ALA A 44 -3.64 -8.90 8.37
C ALA A 44 -2.78 -9.16 9.62
N ILE A 45 -2.96 -8.37 10.68
CA ILE A 45 -2.28 -8.56 11.97
C ILE A 45 -2.79 -9.84 12.67
N GLN A 46 -4.08 -10.15 12.55
CA GLN A 46 -4.68 -11.35 13.15
C GLN A 46 -4.28 -12.66 12.44
N ASP A 47 -3.94 -12.59 11.16
CA ASP A 47 -3.53 -13.74 10.34
C ASP A 47 -2.19 -14.37 10.77
N GLY A 48 -1.33 -13.62 11.46
CA GLY A 48 -0.07 -14.13 12.03
C GLY A 48 1.11 -14.22 11.06
N ARG A 49 0.91 -13.95 9.75
CA ARG A 49 2.03 -13.69 8.81
C ARG A 49 2.69 -12.34 9.10
N GLU A 50 3.96 -12.21 8.68
CA GLU A 50 4.70 -10.96 8.81
C GLU A 50 4.11 -9.88 7.89
N VAL A 51 3.44 -8.89 8.49
CA VAL A 51 2.81 -7.78 7.78
C VAL A 51 3.85 -6.83 7.20
N ASN A 52 3.65 -6.42 5.95
CA ASN A 52 4.43 -5.36 5.30
C ASN A 52 3.89 -3.99 5.74
N TRP A 53 4.33 -3.50 6.90
CA TRP A 53 3.84 -2.24 7.47
C TRP A 53 4.16 -1.02 6.58
N GLU A 54 5.24 -1.06 5.80
CA GLU A 54 5.61 -0.01 4.86
C GLU A 54 4.54 0.20 3.79
N TYR A 55 3.89 -0.89 3.35
CA TYR A 55 2.76 -0.80 2.44
C TYR A 55 1.59 -0.04 3.07
N PHE A 56 1.19 -0.38 4.29
CA PHE A 56 0.11 0.33 4.98
C PHE A 56 0.49 1.78 5.32
N TYR A 57 1.75 2.06 5.64
CA TYR A 57 2.26 3.41 5.84
C TYR A 57 2.07 4.26 4.57
N SER A 58 2.44 3.72 3.40
CA SER A 58 2.22 4.40 2.11
C SER A 58 0.74 4.73 1.87
N LEU A 59 -0.16 3.80 2.21
CA LEU A 59 -1.59 4.02 2.06
C LEU A 59 -2.15 5.04 3.06
N LEU A 60 -1.62 5.10 4.28
CA LEU A 60 -2.20 5.92 5.33
C LEU A 60 -1.69 7.37 5.31
N PHE A 61 -0.42 7.57 4.97
CA PHE A 61 0.29 8.80 5.30
C PHE A 61 1.10 9.42 4.16
N THR A 62 1.11 8.83 2.96
CA THR A 62 1.87 9.39 1.83
C THR A 62 0.98 9.82 0.68
N ALA A 63 1.54 10.67 -0.20
CA ALA A 63 0.87 11.13 -1.41
C ALA A 63 0.61 10.00 -2.44
N GLU A 64 1.11 8.78 -2.21
CA GLU A 64 0.77 7.61 -3.03
C GLU A 64 -0.72 7.29 -2.96
N ASN A 65 -1.35 7.53 -1.82
CA ASN A 65 -2.78 7.28 -1.60
C ASN A 65 -3.56 8.52 -1.16
N LEU A 66 -2.92 9.69 -1.00
CA LEU A 66 -3.57 10.94 -0.62
C LEU A 66 -3.67 11.90 -1.81
N LYS A 67 -4.88 12.42 -2.08
CA LYS A 67 -5.11 13.50 -3.04
C LYS A 67 -5.59 14.75 -2.34
N LEU A 68 -4.90 15.86 -2.58
CA LEU A 68 -5.38 17.18 -2.17
C LEU A 68 -6.54 17.60 -3.09
N VAL A 69 -7.73 17.76 -2.53
CA VAL A 69 -8.95 18.07 -3.27
C VAL A 69 -9.70 19.23 -2.64
N HIS A 70 -10.27 20.08 -3.50
CA HIS A 70 -11.25 21.08 -3.07
C HIS A 70 -12.50 20.38 -2.54
N ILE A 71 -13.19 20.98 -1.57
CA ILE A 71 -14.39 20.40 -0.93
C ILE A 71 -15.48 20.02 -1.94
N ALA A 72 -15.66 20.80 -3.01
CA ALA A 72 -16.63 20.51 -4.07
C ALA A 72 -16.23 19.32 -4.96
N CYS A 73 -14.95 18.95 -4.98
CA CYS A 73 -14.42 17.80 -5.72
C CYS A 73 -14.26 16.55 -4.86
N HIS A 74 -14.48 16.67 -3.55
CA HIS A 74 -14.45 15.55 -2.63
C HIS A 74 -15.67 14.64 -2.88
N LYS A 75 -15.47 13.56 -3.65
CA LYS A 75 -16.52 12.58 -3.92
C LYS A 75 -16.67 11.68 -2.71
N LYS A 76 -17.68 11.93 -1.86
CA LYS A 76 -18.02 11.08 -0.70
C LYS A 76 -18.61 9.70 -1.07
N THR A 77 -18.67 9.37 -2.35
CA THR A 77 -19.16 8.08 -2.84
C THR A 77 -18.10 7.00 -2.63
N THR A 78 -18.50 5.80 -2.18
CA THR A 78 -17.61 4.68 -1.91
C THR A 78 -16.70 4.40 -3.10
N HIS A 79 -15.40 4.61 -2.91
CA HIS A 79 -14.39 4.17 -3.87
C HIS A 79 -14.26 2.65 -3.73
N ARG A 80 -14.72 1.88 -4.73
CA ARG A 80 -14.62 0.40 -4.76
C ARG A 80 -13.17 -0.09 -4.98
N LEU A 81 -12.20 0.58 -4.38
CA LEU A 81 -10.79 0.24 -4.46
C LEU A 81 -10.40 -0.56 -3.22
N GLN A 82 -9.71 -1.67 -3.45
CA GLN A 82 -9.24 -2.58 -2.40
C GLN A 82 -7.72 -2.47 -2.25
N CYS A 83 -7.20 -2.94 -1.12
CA CYS A 83 -5.76 -3.12 -0.96
C CYS A 83 -5.22 -4.17 -1.96
N ASP A 84 -3.99 -3.98 -2.39
CA ASP A 84 -3.25 -4.95 -3.19
C ASP A 84 -2.82 -6.11 -2.29
N HIS A 85 -3.51 -7.24 -2.44
CA HIS A 85 -3.29 -8.45 -1.65
C HIS A 85 -1.85 -8.97 -1.75
N SER A 86 -1.14 -8.70 -2.85
CA SER A 86 0.25 -9.15 -3.02
C SER A 86 1.25 -8.39 -2.15
N ARG A 87 0.88 -7.20 -1.66
CA ARG A 87 1.74 -6.30 -0.89
C ARG A 87 1.44 -6.27 0.60
N ILE A 88 0.38 -6.95 1.05
CA ILE A 88 -0.05 -6.97 2.47
C ILE A 88 1.02 -7.59 3.38
N TYR A 89 1.71 -8.62 2.91
CA TYR A 89 2.68 -9.38 3.70
C TYR A 89 4.08 -9.28 3.11
N ARG A 90 5.10 -9.46 3.96
CA ARG A 90 6.49 -9.50 3.48
C ARG A 90 6.75 -10.79 2.69
N PRO A 91 7.57 -10.73 1.61
CA PRO A 91 7.95 -11.93 0.87
C PRO A 91 8.70 -12.91 1.78
N GLN A 92 8.20 -14.14 1.88
CA GLN A 92 8.94 -15.20 2.57
C GLN A 92 10.20 -15.54 1.77
N LYS A 93 11.39 -15.39 2.39
CA LYS A 93 12.63 -15.93 1.83
C LYS A 93 12.48 -17.45 1.72
N ARG A 94 12.30 -17.97 0.50
CA ARG A 94 12.35 -19.41 0.25
C ARG A 94 13.70 -19.94 0.75
N SER A 95 13.69 -20.81 1.75
CA SER A 95 14.89 -21.59 2.08
C SER A 95 15.26 -22.38 0.82
N LYS A 96 16.50 -22.21 0.35
CA LYS A 96 17.02 -23.03 -0.76
C LYS A 96 16.92 -24.49 -0.31
N LYS A 97 16.03 -25.28 -0.92
CA LYS A 97 16.01 -26.74 -0.73
C LYS A 97 17.42 -27.24 -1.05
N LYS A 98 18.18 -27.66 -0.03
CA LYS A 98 19.44 -28.36 -0.23
C LYS A 98 19.09 -29.72 -0.83
N TRP A 99 19.29 -29.87 -2.13
CA TRP A 99 19.18 -31.18 -2.79
C TRP A 99 20.28 -32.08 -2.20
N PRO A 100 19.94 -33.29 -1.72
CA PRO A 100 20.96 -34.22 -1.25
C PRO A 100 21.88 -34.57 -2.41
N ALA A 101 23.19 -34.46 -2.20
CA ALA A 101 24.19 -34.87 -3.17
C ALA A 101 23.97 -36.36 -3.50
N ARG A 102 23.72 -36.66 -4.77
CA ARG A 102 23.56 -38.02 -5.27
C ARG A 102 24.89 -38.75 -5.08
N LYS A 103 24.99 -39.64 -4.08
CA LYS A 103 26.17 -40.51 -3.89
C LYS A 103 26.31 -41.38 -5.13
N ARG A 104 27.38 -41.20 -5.90
CA ARG A 104 27.78 -42.14 -6.95
C ARG A 104 28.41 -43.34 -6.22
N GLN A 105 27.77 -44.50 -6.27
CA GLN A 105 28.41 -45.76 -5.89
C GLN A 105 29.41 -46.12 -6.98
N CYS A 106 30.69 -45.96 -6.70
CA CYS A 106 31.75 -46.58 -7.50
C CYS A 106 31.78 -48.07 -7.11
N HIS A 107 31.39 -48.94 -8.02
CA HIS A 107 31.64 -50.38 -7.89
C HIS A 107 33.14 -50.61 -8.13
N THR A 108 33.84 -51.09 -7.12
CA THR A 108 35.21 -51.59 -7.26
C THR A 108 35.18 -52.94 -7.98
N LEU A 109 35.72 -52.99 -9.19
CA LEU A 109 36.11 -54.25 -9.83
C LEU A 109 37.35 -54.78 -9.10
N GLY A 110 37.22 -55.97 -8.49
CA GLY A 110 38.33 -56.70 -7.87
C GLY A 110 39.24 -57.35 -8.94
N PRO A 111 40.52 -57.62 -8.63
CA PRO A 111 41.45 -58.20 -9.59
C PRO A 111 41.24 -59.71 -9.78
N LEU A 112 41.48 -60.16 -11.01
CA LEU A 112 41.56 -61.56 -11.45
C LEU A 112 42.84 -62.24 -10.95
#